data_AF-A0A0U3FR41-F1
#
_entry.id   AF-A0A0U3FR41-F1
#
_cell.length_a   1.000
_cell.length_b   1.000
_cell.length_c   1.000
_cell.angle_alpha   90.00
_cell.angle_beta   90.00
_cell.angle_gamma   90.00
#
_symmetry.space_group_name_H-M   'P 1'
#
loop_
_entity.id
_entity.type
_entity.pdbx_description
1 polymer ?
#
loop_
_entity_poly.entity_id
_entity_poly.type
_entity_poly.pdbx_seq_one_letter_code
_entity_poly.pdbx_strand_id
1 'polypeptide(L)' 'MTEAEQVTDVIEWAAKNADGHPFEVFLRWEDHHFTRDGRPEPYSRYALIYGRPAEKATTIEIVYSEWN' A
#
# COMPACT_ATOMS: atom_id res chain seq x y z
N MET A 1 9.01 15.04 4.65
CA MET A 1 8.33 14.51 3.44
C MET A 1 9.33 13.54 2.82
N THR A 2 8.94 12.29 2.67
CA THR A 2 9.80 11.26 2.06
C THR A 2 9.21 10.97 0.69
N GLU A 3 10.00 11.09 -0.36
CA GLU A 3 9.57 10.72 -1.70
C GLU A 3 9.72 9.21 -1.87
N ALA A 4 8.77 8.62 -2.59
CA ALA A 4 8.75 7.21 -2.96
C ALA A 4 8.48 7.13 -4.45
N GLU A 5 9.24 6.30 -5.17
CA GLU A 5 9.07 6.14 -6.62
C GLU A 5 7.84 5.29 -6.90
N GLN A 6 7.60 4.28 -6.06
CA GLN A 6 6.48 3.36 -6.18
C GLN A 6 5.70 3.24 -4.87
N VAL A 7 4.42 2.88 -4.98
CA VAL A 7 3.56 2.62 -3.81
C VAL A 7 4.13 1.50 -2.92
N THR A 8 4.86 0.55 -3.51
CA THR A 8 5.54 -0.54 -2.79
C THR A 8 6.60 -0.03 -1.82
N ASP A 9 7.33 1.03 -2.18
CA ASP A 9 8.36 1.62 -1.31
C ASP A 9 7.73 2.21 -0.04
N VAL A 10 6.53 2.79 -0.19
CA VAL A 10 5.78 3.33 0.94
C VAL A 10 5.27 2.21 1.86
N ILE A 11 4.81 1.10 1.27
CA ILE A 11 4.36 -0.08 2.03
C ILE A 11 5.53 -0.69 2.80
N GLU A 12 6.69 -0.86 2.17
CA GLU A 12 7.90 -1.37 2.84
C GLU A 12 8.38 -0.44 3.96
N TRP A 13 8.37 0.88 3.71
CA TRP A 13 8.69 1.87 4.73
C TRP A 13 7.71 1.77 5.90
N ALA A 14 6.40 1.71 5.64
CA ALA A 14 5.38 1.60 6.68
C ALA A 14 5.57 0.31 7.50
N ALA A 15 5.82 -0.83 6.84
CA ALA A 15 6.07 -2.10 7.51
C ALA A 15 7.33 -2.08 8.40
N LYS A 16 8.42 -1.45 7.94
CA LYS A 16 9.67 -1.30 8.73
C LYS A 16 9.51 -0.39 9.94
N ASN A 17 8.74 0.70 9.81
CA ASN A 17 8.59 1.70 10.88
C ASN A 17 7.44 1.38 11.84
N ALA A 18 6.47 0.58 11.40
CA ALA A 18 5.33 0.21 12.21
C ALA A 18 5.70 -0.70 13.40
N ASP A 19 6.79 -1.49 13.31
CA ASP A 19 7.25 -2.40 14.37
C ASP A 19 6.14 -3.23 15.05
N GLY A 20 5.19 -3.74 14.26
CA GLY A 20 4.03 -4.50 14.77
C GLY A 20 2.84 -3.64 15.24
N HIS A 21 2.97 -2.32 15.28
CA HIS A 21 1.91 -1.38 15.64
C HIS A 21 1.08 -0.95 14.44
N PRO A 22 -0.18 -0.52 14.64
CA PRO A 22 -0.97 0.13 13.60
C PRO A 22 -0.27 1.38 13.07
N PHE A 23 -0.44 1.65 11.78
CA PHE A 23 0.14 2.81 11.11
C PHE A 23 -0.91 3.56 10.30
N GLU A 24 -0.65 4.85 10.11
CA GLU A 24 -1.41 5.78 9.27
C GLU A 24 -0.43 6.45 8.31
N VAL A 25 -0.68 6.33 7.00
CA VAL A 25 0.15 6.93 5.96
C VAL A 25 -0.69 7.86 5.10
N PHE A 26 -0.26 9.11 5.02
CA PHE A 26 -0.79 10.08 4.07
C PHE A 26 0.01 10.02 2.77
N LEU A 27 -0.65 9.60 1.68
CA LEU A 27 -0.08 9.53 0.34
C LEU A 27 -0.50 10.73 -0.50
N ARG A 28 0.45 11.26 -1.26
CA ARG A 28 0.21 12.21 -2.36
C ARG A 28 0.91 11.69 -3.60
N TRP A 29 0.23 11.71 -4.74
CA TRP A 29 0.84 11.45 -6.04
C TRP A 29 0.25 12.38 -7.10
N GLU A 30 0.96 12.55 -8.21
CA GLU A 30 0.49 13.34 -9.35
C GLU A 30 0.03 12.40 -10.46
N ASP A 31 -1.20 12.60 -10.91
CA ASP A 31 -1.77 11.86 -12.03
C ASP A 31 -1.56 12.65 -13.32
N HIS A 32 -1.37 11.94 -14.44
CA HIS A 32 -1.27 12.56 -15.76
C HIS A 32 -2.69 12.85 -16.26
N HIS A 33 -3.25 13.98 -15.84
CA HIS A 33 -4.51 14.46 -16.37
C HIS A 33 -4.28 15.27 -17.64
N PHE A 34 -5.22 15.18 -18.57
CA PHE A 34 -5.23 16.03 -19.76
C PHE A 34 -6.43 16.95 -19.70
N THR A 35 -6.18 18.24 -19.90
CA THR A 35 -7.23 19.23 -20.14
C THR A 35 -8.07 18.83 -21.36
N ARG A 36 -9.25 19.44 -21.50
CA ARG A 36 -10.12 19.24 -22.68
C ARG A 36 -9.40 19.50 -24.02
N ASP A 37 -8.38 20.36 -24.01
CA ASP A 37 -7.56 20.71 -25.17
C ASP A 37 -6.30 19.85 -25.32
N GLY A 38 -6.19 18.76 -24.55
CA GLY A 38 -5.11 17.78 -24.66
C GLY A 38 -3.78 18.19 -24.03
N ARG A 39 -3.75 19.28 -23.24
CA ARG A 39 -2.54 19.68 -22.51
C ARG A 39 -2.43 18.89 -21.20
N PRO A 40 -1.25 18.35 -20.86
CA PRO A 40 -1.04 17.72 -19.57
C PRO A 40 -1.17 18.77 -18.46
N GLU A 41 -1.92 18.42 -17.42
CA GLU A 41 -2.12 19.23 -16.22
C GLU A 41 -1.83 18.35 -15.00
N PRO A 42 -0.92 18.78 -14.09
CA PRO A 42 -0.61 18.01 -12.90
C PRO A 42 -1.85 17.99 -12.00
N TYR A 43 -2.38 16.81 -11.75
CA TYR A 43 -3.50 16.63 -10.84
C TYR A 43 -3.04 15.88 -9.61
N SER A 44 -2.93 16.57 -8.47
CA SER A 44 -2.57 15.94 -7.20
C SER A 44 -3.74 15.11 -6.66
N ARG A 45 -3.45 13.84 -6.38
CA ARG A 45 -4.33 12.91 -5.67
C ARG A 45 -3.80 12.70 -4.26
N TYR A 46 -4.72 12.38 -3.36
CA TYR A 46 -4.43 12.15 -1.96
C TYR A 46 -5.15 10.90 -1.50
N ALA A 47 -4.50 10.10 -0.66
CA ALA A 47 -5.13 8.98 0.03
C ALA A 47 -4.60 8.87 1.45
N LEU A 48 -5.48 8.43 2.34
CA LEU A 48 -5.12 8.07 3.70
C LEU A 48 -5.23 6.56 3.83
N ILE A 49 -4.11 5.90 4.12
CA ILE A 49 -4.04 4.46 4.27
C ILE A 49 -3.86 4.14 5.76
N TYR A 50 -4.71 3.24 6.25
CA TYR A 50 -4.59 2.66 7.58
C TYR A 50 -4.20 1.20 7.43
N GLY A 51 -3.26 0.75 8.24
CA GLY A 51 -2.85 -0.65 8.26
C GLY A 51 -2.50 -1.11 9.66
N ARG A 52 -2.69 -2.40 9.89
CA ARG A 52 -2.13 -3.12 11.03
C ARG A 52 -1.28 -4.25 10.47
N PRO A 53 -0.04 -4.44 10.94
CA PRO A 53 0.76 -5.60 10.57
C PRO A 53 -0.06 -6.87 10.81
N ALA A 54 -0.04 -7.79 9.84
CA ALA A 54 -0.70 -9.07 10.00
C ALA A 54 -0.11 -9.77 11.23
N GLU A 55 -0.95 -10.05 12.23
CA GLU A 55 -0.54 -10.97 13.28
C GLU A 55 -0.22 -12.29 12.59
N LYS A 56 0.92 -12.90 12.92
CA LYS A 56 1.36 -14.17 12.36
C LYS A 56 0.44 -15.27 12.89
N ALA A 57 -0.80 -15.31 12.41
CA ALA A 57 -1.71 -16.41 12.64
C ALA A 57 -1.12 -17.58 11.86
N THR A 58 -0.55 -18.55 12.57
CA THR A 58 -0.16 -19.84 12.01
C THR A 58 -1.44 -20.51 11.51
N THR A 59 -1.81 -20.28 10.27
CA THR A 59 -2.91 -20.99 9.63
C THR A 59 -2.42 -22.42 9.39
N ILE A 60 -2.83 -23.35 10.25
CA ILE A 60 -2.61 -24.78 10.03
C ILE A 60 -3.63 -25.22 8.99
N GLU A 61 -3.17 -25.44 7.76
CA GLU A 61 -3.97 -26.10 6.72
C GLU A 61 -3.81 -27.62 6.88
N ILE A 62 -4.90 -28.32 7.21
CA ILE A 62 -4.94 -29.79 7.28
C ILE A 62 -5.43 -30.29 5.93
N VAL A 63 -4.53 -30.87 5.14
CA VAL A 63 -4.88 -31.54 3.88
C VAL A 63 -5.20 -33.00 4.17
N TYR A 64 -6.46 -33.40 3.97
CA TYR A 64 -6.83 -34.82 3.94
C TYR A 64 -6.63 -35.37 2.52
N SER A 65 -5.72 -36.32 2.37
CA SER A 65 -5.62 -37.15 1.16
C SER A 65 -6.32 -38.48 1.42
N GLU A 66 -7.47 -38.71 0.80
CA GLU A 66 -8.06 -40.05 0.71
C GLU A 66 -7.31 -40.84 -0.36
N TRP A 67 -6.61 -41.89 0.07
CA TRP A 67 -6.02 -42.88 -0.84
C TRP A 67 -7.09 -43.94 -1.12
N ASN A 68 -7.55 -44.01 -2.37
CA ASN A 68 -8.33 -45.15 -2.90
C ASN A 68 -7.40 -46.26 -3.35
#